data_AF-A0A954WLY6-F1
#
_entry.id   AF-A0A954WLY6-F1
#
_cell.length_a   1.000
_cell.length_b   1.000
_cell.length_c   1.000
_cell.angle_alpha   90.00
_cell.angle_beta   90.00
_cell.angle_gamma   90.00
#
_symmetry.space_group_name_H-M   'P 1'
#
loop_
_entity.id
_entity.type
_entity.pdbx_description
1 polymer ?
#
loop_
_entity_poly.entity_id
_entity_poly.type
_entity_poly.pdbx_seq_one_letter_code
_entity_poly.pdbx_strand_id
1 'polypeptide(L)'
;MKARIAKVALCRILMHMIIQPVITPAGRLHVEETSDSSTELAVRDALADELRAAFAESSAAGLSYLASKALRVELPAGFVFWREFAQQLFHQLCGLGEERLAQAVACQTESSADGLAPPNELTLV
;
A
#
# COMPACT_ATOMS: atom_id res chain seq x y z
N MET A 1 29.61 28.44 -13.40
CA MET A 1 28.98 27.11 -13.53
C MET A 1 28.76 26.36 -12.20
N LYS A 2 29.32 26.80 -11.06
CA LYS A 2 29.17 26.15 -9.74
C LYS A 2 27.82 26.41 -9.01
N ALA A 3 27.06 27.44 -9.40
CA ALA A 3 25.82 27.83 -8.72
C ALA A 3 24.61 26.92 -9.02
N ARG A 4 24.60 26.21 -10.16
CA ARG A 4 23.48 25.32 -10.53
C ARG A 4 23.52 23.98 -9.77
N ILE A 5 24.72 23.49 -9.46
CA ILE A 5 24.91 22.20 -8.76
C ILE A 5 24.52 22.33 -7.28
N ALA A 6 24.83 23.47 -6.64
CA ALA A 6 24.40 23.74 -5.28
C ALA A 6 22.87 23.86 -5.15
N LYS A 7 22.19 24.48 -6.13
CA LYS A 7 20.72 24.63 -6.11
C LYS A 7 19.98 23.30 -6.28
N VAL A 8 20.48 22.40 -7.14
CA VAL A 8 19.91 21.04 -7.31
C VAL A 8 20.16 20.17 -6.07
N ALA A 9 21.35 20.25 -5.47
CA ALA A 9 21.66 19.54 -4.24
C ALA A 9 20.84 20.06 -3.05
N LEU A 10 20.66 21.38 -2.91
CA LEU A 10 19.87 21.97 -1.84
C LEU A 10 18.36 21.70 -1.99
N CYS A 11 17.85 21.64 -3.24
CA CYS A 11 16.46 21.26 -3.50
C CYS A 11 16.21 19.82 -3.06
N ARG A 12 17.16 18.91 -3.33
CA ARG A 12 17.07 17.49 -2.93
C ARG A 12 17.21 17.25 -1.42
N ILE A 13 17.73 18.21 -0.66
CA ILE A 13 17.93 18.13 0.80
C ILE A 13 16.68 18.59 1.59
N LEU A 14 15.72 19.24 0.92
CA LEU A 14 14.48 19.80 1.49
C LEU A 14 13.20 19.18 0.91
N MET A 15 13.31 18.09 0.15
CA MET A 15 12.22 17.53 -0.64
C MET A 15 11.47 16.45 0.11
N HIS A 16 10.72 16.83 1.15
CA HIS A 16 9.73 15.91 1.71
C HIS A 16 8.85 15.37 0.57
N MET A 17 8.89 14.06 0.36
CA MET A 17 8.06 13.43 -0.65
C MET A 17 6.65 13.27 -0.09
N ILE A 18 5.68 13.77 -0.85
CA ILE A 18 4.27 13.55 -0.57
C ILE A 18 3.89 12.26 -1.29
N ILE A 19 3.61 11.24 -0.49
CA ILE A 19 3.22 9.92 -0.95
C ILE A 19 1.86 9.56 -0.35
N GLN A 20 1.09 8.75 -1.07
CA GLN A 20 -0.19 8.25 -0.60
C GLN A 20 -0.37 6.76 -0.94
N PRO A 21 -1.05 6.00 -0.09
CA PRO A 21 -1.43 4.62 -0.40
C PRO A 21 -2.66 4.60 -1.31
N VAL A 22 -2.60 3.83 -2.40
CA VAL A 22 -3.66 3.70 -3.41
C VAL A 22 -4.01 2.22 -3.58
N ILE A 23 -5.30 1.91 -3.65
CA ILE A 23 -5.79 0.58 -3.96
C ILE A 23 -6.27 0.52 -5.42
N THR A 24 -5.78 -0.47 -6.16
CA THR A 24 -6.23 -0.75 -7.52
C THR A 24 -7.58 -1.46 -7.51
N PRO A 25 -8.37 -1.40 -8.61
CA PRO A 25 -9.60 -2.19 -8.73
C PRO A 25 -9.38 -3.70 -8.58
N ALA A 26 -8.18 -4.19 -8.88
CA ALA A 26 -7.79 -5.58 -8.67
C ALA A 26 -7.43 -5.91 -7.21
N GLY A 27 -7.60 -4.97 -6.27
CA GLY A 27 -7.36 -5.17 -4.84
C GLY A 27 -5.89 -5.07 -4.42
N ARG A 28 -4.97 -4.68 -5.31
CA ARG A 28 -3.56 -4.44 -4.95
C ARG A 28 -3.41 -3.07 -4.30
N LEU A 29 -2.74 -3.02 -3.16
CA LEU A 29 -2.40 -1.80 -2.44
C LEU A 29 -0.94 -1.44 -2.73
N HIS A 30 -0.70 -0.22 -3.21
CA HIS A 30 0.64 0.30 -3.50
C HIS A 30 0.75 1.76 -3.07
N VAL A 31 1.95 2.34 -3.19
CA VAL A 31 2.22 3.73 -2.82
C VAL A 31 2.51 4.53 -4.08
N GLU A 32 1.85 5.67 -4.22
CA GLU A 32 2.07 6.62 -5.31
C GLU A 32 2.59 7.95 -4.77
N GLU A 33 3.41 8.63 -5.58
CA GLU A 33 3.76 10.03 -5.35
C GLU A 33 2.57 10.90 -5.74
N THR A 34 2.30 11.92 -4.94
CA THR A 34 1.23 12.88 -5.22
C THR A 34 1.75 14.31 -5.08
N SER A 35 1.21 15.21 -5.90
CA SER A 35 1.41 16.66 -5.73
C SER A 35 0.28 17.30 -4.93
N ASP A 36 -0.67 16.51 -4.42
CA ASP A 36 -1.83 17.02 -3.71
C ASP A 36 -1.44 17.49 -2.30
N SER A 37 -1.43 18.81 -2.14
CA SER A 37 -1.13 19.50 -0.89
C SER A 37 -2.16 19.26 0.21
N SER A 38 -3.29 18.61 -0.11
CA SER A 38 -4.29 18.17 0.87
C SER A 38 -3.76 17.11 1.84
N THR A 39 -2.62 16.49 1.51
CA THR A 39 -1.91 15.57 2.40
C THR A 39 -1.06 16.38 3.38
N GLU A 40 -1.66 16.78 4.51
CA GLU A 40 -1.10 17.77 5.46
C GLU A 40 0.24 17.41 6.11
N LEU A 41 0.73 16.17 5.97
CA LEU A 41 2.01 15.77 6.54
C LEU A 41 2.90 15.15 5.48
N ALA A 42 3.97 15.84 5.12
CA ALA A 42 4.98 15.32 4.21
C ALA A 42 5.89 14.33 4.98
N VAL A 43 6.17 13.18 4.37
CA VAL A 43 6.94 12.13 5.03
C VAL A 43 8.43 12.39 4.87
N ARG A 44 9.24 12.05 5.88
CA ARG A 44 10.70 12.06 5.74
C ARG A 44 11.11 11.12 4.61
N ASP A 45 11.99 11.56 3.72
CA ASP A 45 12.34 10.82 2.50
C ASP A 45 12.78 9.37 2.75
N ALA A 46 13.57 9.13 3.80
CA ALA A 46 13.97 7.78 4.19
C ALA A 46 12.77 6.88 4.51
N LEU A 47 11.75 7.41 5.23
CA LEU A 47 10.53 6.67 5.53
C LEU A 47 9.68 6.47 4.26
N ALA A 48 9.64 7.47 3.38
CA ALA A 48 8.89 7.36 2.12
C ALA A 48 9.49 6.29 1.19
N ASP A 49 10.82 6.20 1.14
CA ASP A 49 11.54 5.17 0.39
C ASP A 49 11.35 3.78 1.00
N GLU A 50 11.41 3.66 2.33
CA GLU A 50 11.13 2.40 3.03
C GLU A 50 9.69 1.91 2.80
N LEU A 51 8.71 2.82 2.86
CA LEU A 51 7.31 2.50 2.56
C LEU A 51 7.14 2.07 1.11
N ARG A 52 7.71 2.81 0.15
CA ARG A 52 7.67 2.43 -1.26
C ARG A 52 8.30 1.06 -1.51
N ALA A 53 9.44 0.77 -0.89
CA ALA A 53 10.11 -0.52 -1.01
C ALA A 53 9.25 -1.66 -0.45
N ALA A 54 8.67 -1.49 0.74
CA ALA A 54 7.81 -2.51 1.37
C ALA A 54 6.54 -2.79 0.54
N PHE A 55 5.87 -1.76 0.02
CA PHE A 55 4.69 -1.92 -0.83
C PHE A 55 5.00 -2.43 -2.24
N ALA A 56 6.21 -2.18 -2.75
CA ALA A 56 6.66 -2.75 -4.02
C ALA A 56 6.94 -4.26 -3.92
N GLU A 57 7.36 -4.74 -2.75
CA GLU A 57 7.52 -6.18 -2.49
C GLU A 57 6.16 -6.90 -2.48
N SER A 58 5.20 -6.42 -1.68
CA SER A 58 3.80 -6.86 -1.71
C SER A 58 2.91 -5.98 -0.85
N SER A 59 1.58 -6.05 -1.05
CA SER A 59 0.61 -5.42 -0.15
C SER A 59 0.80 -5.88 1.31
N ALA A 60 1.08 -7.17 1.52
CA ALA A 60 1.26 -7.75 2.85
C ALA A 60 2.54 -7.24 3.54
N ALA A 61 3.65 -7.11 2.81
CA ALA A 61 4.89 -6.55 3.32
C ALA A 61 4.72 -5.08 3.74
N GLY A 62 4.05 -4.27 2.91
CA GLY A 62 3.72 -2.88 3.24
C GLY A 62 2.85 -2.74 4.49
N LEU A 63 1.77 -3.53 4.59
CA LEU A 63 0.91 -3.54 5.77
C LEU A 63 1.64 -4.02 7.03
N SER A 64 2.50 -5.05 6.91
CA SER A 64 3.34 -5.53 8.01
C SER A 64 4.31 -4.44 8.49
N TYR A 65 4.93 -3.71 7.58
CA TYR A 65 5.81 -2.59 7.90
C TYR A 65 5.05 -1.51 8.70
N LEU A 66 3.83 -1.14 8.26
CA LEU A 66 2.99 -0.16 8.96
C LEU A 66 2.60 -0.61 10.38
N ALA A 67 2.21 -1.89 10.53
CA ALA A 67 1.78 -2.46 11.80
C ALA A 67 2.93 -2.85 12.75
N SER A 68 4.19 -2.72 12.33
CA SER A 68 5.36 -3.08 13.16
C SER A 68 6.38 -1.95 13.27
N LYS A 69 7.07 -1.62 12.17
CA LYS A 69 8.16 -0.65 12.13
C LYS A 69 7.68 0.79 12.21
N ALA A 70 6.53 1.12 11.61
CA ALA A 70 5.99 2.49 11.58
C ALA A 70 4.94 2.80 12.66
N LEU A 71 4.90 2.02 13.76
CA LEU A 71 3.86 2.16 14.80
C LEU A 71 3.83 3.52 15.48
N ARG A 72 5.00 4.10 15.75
CA ARG A 72 5.15 5.35 16.51
C ARG A 72 5.57 6.52 15.63
N VAL A 73 5.59 6.31 14.32
CA VAL A 73 5.99 7.34 13.38
C VAL A 73 4.76 8.16 13.01
N GLU A 74 4.94 9.48 12.95
CA GLU A 74 3.92 10.37 12.40
C GLU A 74 3.78 10.09 10.90
N LEU A 75 2.54 9.87 10.47
CA LEU A 75 2.23 9.44 9.11
C LEU A 75 1.06 10.29 8.58
N PRO A 76 0.96 10.47 7.26
CA PRO A 76 -0.22 11.04 6.63
C PRO A 76 -1.47 10.21 6.95
N ALA A 77 -2.64 10.85 6.99
CA ALA A 77 -3.90 10.23 7.36
C ALA A 77 -4.20 8.92 6.59
N GLY A 78 -3.90 8.88 5.29
CA GLY A 78 -4.07 7.66 4.49
C GLY A 78 -3.27 6.47 5.03
N PHE A 79 -2.00 6.69 5.42
CA PHE A 79 -1.18 5.63 6.02
C PHE A 79 -1.59 5.30 7.45
N VAL A 80 -2.13 6.25 8.21
CA VAL A 80 -2.69 5.98 9.55
C VAL A 80 -3.86 5.01 9.45
N PHE A 81 -4.78 5.24 8.52
CA PHE A 81 -5.89 4.32 8.25
C PHE A 81 -5.38 2.91 7.94
N TRP A 82 -4.44 2.77 7.00
CA TRP A 82 -3.90 1.47 6.62
C TRP A 82 -3.11 0.79 7.75
N ARG A 83 -2.47 1.55 8.64
CA ARG A 83 -1.82 1.03 9.84
C ARG A 83 -2.84 0.42 10.80
N GLU A 84 -3.94 1.13 11.07
CA GLU A 84 -5.01 0.63 11.96
C GLU A 84 -5.69 -0.60 11.35
N PHE A 85 -5.99 -0.56 10.05
CA PHE A 85 -6.49 -1.71 9.32
C PHE A 85 -5.56 -2.92 9.44
N ALA A 86 -4.26 -2.72 9.21
CA ALA A 86 -3.27 -3.79 9.32
C ALA A 86 -3.20 -4.39 10.73
N GLN A 87 -3.22 -3.55 11.77
CA GLN A 87 -3.23 -4.01 13.16
C GLN A 87 -4.45 -4.88 13.47
N GLN A 88 -5.64 -4.43 13.06
CA GLN A 88 -6.88 -5.19 13.24
C GLN A 88 -6.84 -6.50 12.46
N LEU A 89 -6.41 -6.46 11.19
CA LEU A 89 -6.28 -7.63 10.33
C LEU A 89 -5.34 -8.66 10.97
N PHE A 90 -4.12 -8.26 11.35
CA PHE A 90 -3.17 -9.19 11.95
C PHE A 90 -3.65 -9.72 13.30
N HIS A 91 -4.34 -8.91 14.10
CA HIS A 91 -4.93 -9.38 15.34
C HIS A 91 -5.97 -10.48 15.10
N GLN A 92 -6.85 -10.30 14.10
CA GLN A 92 -7.84 -11.32 13.72
C GLN A 92 -7.18 -12.57 13.13
N LEU A 93 -6.17 -12.41 12.27
CA LEU A 93 -5.45 -13.53 11.66
C LEU A 93 -4.73 -14.38 12.71
N CYS A 94 -4.05 -13.74 13.66
CA CYS A 94 -3.40 -14.46 14.77
C CYS A 94 -4.43 -15.16 15.68
N GLY A 95 -5.66 -14.67 15.74
CA GLY A 95 -6.76 -15.28 16.51
C GLY A 95 -7.50 -16.41 15.80
N LEU A 96 -7.32 -16.59 14.49
CA LEU A 96 -8.13 -17.52 13.69
C LEU A 96 -7.84 -19.01 14.00
N GLY A 97 -6.65 -19.32 14.50
CA GLY A 97 -6.12 -20.68 14.61
C GLY A 97 -5.66 -21.23 13.24
N GLU A 98 -4.68 -22.13 13.25
CA GLU A 98 -4.00 -22.60 12.03
C GLU A 98 -4.95 -23.33 11.05
N GLU A 99 -5.90 -24.12 11.56
CA GLU A 99 -6.86 -24.88 10.74
C GLU A 99 -7.80 -23.97 9.95
N ARG A 100 -8.36 -22.93 10.59
CA ARG A 100 -9.26 -21.99 9.90
C ARG A 100 -8.52 -21.09 8.92
N LEU A 101 -7.26 -20.74 9.24
CA LEU A 101 -6.42 -20.00 8.32
C LEU A 101 -6.13 -20.82 7.05
N ALA A 102 -5.80 -22.11 7.21
CA ALA A 102 -5.57 -23.01 6.08
C ALA A 102 -6.81 -23.15 5.18
N GLN A 103 -7.99 -23.28 5.77
CA GLN A 103 -9.27 -23.32 5.02
C GLN A 103 -9.53 -22.02 4.25
N ALA A 104 -9.30 -20.86 4.86
CA ALA A 104 -9.51 -19.56 4.22
C ALA A 104 -8.57 -19.31 3.03
N VAL A 105 -7.34 -19.83 3.07
CA VAL A 105 -6.39 -19.75 1.95
C VAL A 105 -6.77 -20.72 0.84
N ALA A 106 -7.20 -21.94 1.17
CA ALA A 106 -7.62 -22.94 0.19
C ALA A 106 -8.79 -22.43 -0.68
N CYS A 107 -9.82 -21.83 -0.08
CA CYS A 107 -10.99 -21.29 -0.81
C CYS A 107 -10.63 -20.18 -1.82
N GLN A 108 -9.53 -19.44 -1.63
CA GLN A 108 -9.14 -18.35 -2.53
C GLN A 108 -8.50 -18.84 -3.84
N THR A 109 -7.97 -20.06 -3.86
CA THR A 109 -7.31 -20.62 -5.05
C THR A 109 -8.34 -21.05 -6.10
N GLU A 110 -9.53 -21.48 -5.68
CA GLU A 110 -10.58 -21.99 -6.57
C GLU A 110 -11.34 -20.86 -7.29
N SER A 111 -11.42 -19.67 -6.69
CA SER A 111 -12.14 -18.52 -7.26
C SER A 111 -11.44 -17.86 -8.46
N SER A 112 -10.17 -18.14 -8.72
CA SER A 112 -9.41 -17.53 -9.83
C SER A 112 -9.54 -18.30 -11.14
N ALA A 113 -10.21 -19.46 -11.14
CA ALA A 113 -10.29 -20.37 -12.29
C ALA A 113 -11.71 -20.55 -12.86
N ASP A 114 -12.74 -19.92 -12.29
CA ASP A 114 -14.08 -20.01 -12.88
C ASP A 114 -14.19 -18.99 -14.04
N GLY A 115 -13.90 -19.50 -15.22
CA GLY A 115 -13.97 -18.77 -16.47
C GLY A 115 -15.35 -18.19 -16.66
N LEU A 116 -15.46 -16.87 -16.53
CA LEU A 116 -16.61 -16.11 -16.99
C LEU A 116 -16.70 -16.31 -18.50
N ALA A 117 -17.48 -17.30 -18.93
CA ALA A 117 -17.85 -17.43 -20.33
C ALA A 117 -18.50 -16.09 -20.74
N PRO A 118 -18.04 -15.46 -21.84
CA PRO A 118 -18.62 -14.20 -22.26
C PRO A 118 -20.13 -14.43 -22.50
N PRO A 119 -21.00 -13.53 -22.00
CA PRO A 119 -22.42 -13.64 -22.27
C PRO A 119 -22.61 -13.63 -23.79
N ASN A 120 -23.33 -14.64 -24.30
CA ASN A 120 -23.69 -14.77 -25.70
C ASN A 120 -24.60 -13.61 -26.11
N GLU A 121 -24.03 -12.45 -26.46
CA GLU A 121 -24.76 -11.29 -26.99
C GLU A 121 -25.07 -11.44 -28.48
N LEU A 122 -25.70 -12.55 -28.93
CA LEU A 122 -26.20 -12.64 -30.32
C LEU A 122 -27.41 -13.61 -30.46
N THR A 123 -28.44 -13.45 -29.63
CA THR A 123 -29.80 -13.88 -30.00
C THR A 123 -30.68 -12.66 -30.20
N LEU A 124 -30.49 -12.02 -31.35
CA LEU A 124 -31.45 -11.09 -31.95
C LEU A 124 -32.67 -11.91 -32.40
N VAL A 125 -33.82 -11.64 -31.79
CA VAL A 125 -35.16 -11.95 -32.34
C VAL A 125 -35.82 -10.63 -32.70
#